data_AF-A0A6G3XXC0-F1
#
_entry.id   AF-A0A6G3XXC0-F1
#
_cell.length_a   1.000
_cell.length_b   1.000
_cell.length_c   1.000
_cell.angle_alpha   90.00
_cell.angle_beta   90.00
_cell.angle_gamma   90.00
#
_symmetry.space_group_name_H-M   'P 1'
#
loop_
_entity.id
_entity.type
_entity.pdbx_description
1 polymer ?
#
loop_
_entity_poly.entity_id
_entity_poly.type
_entity_poly.pdbx_seq_one_letter_code
_entity_poly.pdbx_strand_id
1 'polypeptide(L)' 'FFALGGDSITSIVLVSAARRRGLVITPRDVFEQRTVSALARVARREETAALVHDPGAGAVPLTPVMH' A
#
# COMPACT_ATOMS: atom_id res chain seq x y z
N PHE A 1 16.67 -1.45 -1.92
CA PHE A 1 15.59 -2.06 -1.13
C PHE A 1 15.87 -3.53 -0.89
N PHE A 2 15.69 -4.42 -1.87
CA PHE A 2 15.89 -5.87 -1.67
C PHE A 2 17.34 -6.28 -1.39
N ALA A 3 18.31 -5.68 -2.07
CA ALA A 3 19.73 -5.90 -1.79
C ALA A 3 20.21 -5.22 -0.48
N LEU A 4 19.35 -4.41 0.16
CA LEU A 4 19.67 -3.61 1.35
C LEU A 4 18.82 -4.01 2.57
N GLY A 5 18.10 -5.14 2.53
CA GLY A 5 17.31 -5.63 3.66
C GLY A 5 15.87 -5.09 3.78
N GLY A 6 15.25 -4.68 2.66
CA GLY A 6 13.83 -4.30 2.68
C GLY A 6 12.93 -5.47 3.11
N ASP A 7 12.08 -5.23 4.12
CA ASP A 7 11.19 -6.22 4.73
C ASP A 7 9.70 -5.94 4.44
N SER A 8 8.83 -6.71 5.08
CA SER A 8 7.37 -6.58 4.98
C SER A 8 6.86 -5.23 5.49
N ILE A 9 7.45 -4.67 6.56
CA ILE A 9 7.05 -3.37 7.13
C ILE A 9 7.39 -2.25 6.16
N THR A 10 8.62 -2.24 5.65
CA THR A 10 9.09 -1.19 4.75
C THR A 10 8.35 -1.24 3.41
N SER A 11 7.91 -2.43 2.99
CA SER A 11 7.03 -2.60 1.82
C SER A 11 5.64 -1.98 2.05
N ILE A 12 5.06 -2.12 3.25
CA ILE A 12 3.78 -1.49 3.62
C ILE A 12 3.92 0.04 3.64
N VAL A 13 5.01 0.56 4.21
CA VAL A 13 5.29 2.00 4.23
C VAL A 13 5.45 2.56 2.81
N LEU A 14 6.17 1.85 1.94
CA LEU A 14 6.34 2.21 0.53
C LEU A 14 5.00 2.29 -0.21
N VAL A 15 4.17 1.26 -0.08
CA VAL A 15 2.84 1.20 -0.72
C VAL A 15 1.95 2.33 -0.22
N SER A 16 1.94 2.58 1.08
CA SER A 16 1.17 3.66 1.69
C SER A 16 1.64 5.04 1.18
N ALA A 17 2.94 5.24 1.05
CA ALA A 17 3.51 6.48 0.51
C ALA A 17 3.22 6.68 -0.98
N ALA A 18 3.22 5.61 -1.77
CA ALA A 18 2.85 5.65 -3.19
C ALA A 18 1.38 6.04 -3.36
N ARG A 19 0.47 5.42 -2.58
CA ARG A 19 -0.96 5.73 -2.62
C ARG A 19 -1.27 7.19 -2.29
N ARG A 20 -0.59 7.77 -1.29
CA ARG A 20 -0.72 9.22 -0.99
C ARG A 20 -0.33 10.13 -2.16
N ARG A 21 0.41 9.62 -3.15
CA ARG A 21 0.78 10.31 -4.38
C ARG A 21 -0.04 9.88 -5.60
N GLY A 22 -1.15 9.17 -5.38
CA GLY A 22 -2.02 8.65 -6.45
C GLY A 22 -1.39 7.51 -7.25
N LEU A 23 -0.38 6.82 -6.70
CA LEU A 23 0.23 5.64 -7.32
C LEU A 23 -0.24 4.38 -6.60
N VAL A 24 -0.85 3.47 -7.35
CA VAL A 24 -1.31 2.18 -6.89
C VAL A 24 -0.27 1.13 -7.24
N ILE A 25 0.36 0.60 -6.18
CA ILE A 25 1.21 -0.59 -6.16
C ILE A 25 0.82 -1.43 -4.94
N THR A 26 1.08 -2.73 -4.98
CA THR A 26 0.79 -3.66 -3.88
C THR A 26 2.08 -4.14 -3.20
N PRO A 27 2.03 -4.64 -1.95
CA PRO A 27 3.21 -5.26 -1.33
C PRO A 27 3.73 -6.43 -2.17
N ARG A 28 2.83 -7.20 -2.80
CA ARG A 28 3.18 -8.27 -3.73
C ARG A 28 4.02 -7.76 -4.90
N ASP A 29 3.61 -6.65 -5.54
CA ASP A 29 4.36 -6.06 -6.65
C ASP A 29 5.78 -5.68 -6.24
N VAL A 30 5.94 -5.16 -5.00
CA VAL A 30 7.25 -4.82 -4.45
C VAL A 30 8.12 -6.08 -4.42
N PHE A 31 7.63 -7.19 -3.86
CA PHE A 31 8.36 -8.47 -3.80
C PHE A 31 8.61 -9.12 -5.16
N GLU A 32 7.67 -9.05 -6.10
CA GLU A 32 7.78 -9.70 -7.41
C GLU A 32 8.68 -8.92 -8.37
N GLN A 33 8.61 -7.59 -8.39
CA GLN A 33 9.34 -6.77 -9.36
C GLN A 33 10.79 -6.47 -8.95
N ARG A 34 11.13 -6.59 -7.65
CA ARG A 34 12.47 -6.55 -7.03
C ARG A 34 13.39 -5.36 -7.37
N THR A 35 12.96 -4.44 -8.21
CA THR A 35 13.69 -3.26 -8.69
C THR A 35 12.70 -2.11 -8.89
N VAL A 36 13.20 -0.87 -8.79
CA VAL A 36 12.37 0.32 -8.96
C VAL A 36 11.85 0.44 -10.40
N SER A 37 12.70 0.10 -11.38
CA SER A 37 12.33 0.17 -12.80
C SER A 37 11.22 -0.83 -13.17
N ALA A 38 11.29 -2.07 -12.68
CA ALA A 38 10.23 -3.05 -12.89
C ALA A 38 8.96 -2.68 -12.12
N LEU A 39 9.08 -2.16 -10.88
CA LEU A 39 7.93 -1.70 -10.11
C LEU A 39 7.22 -0.53 -10.80
N ALA A 40 7.97 0.39 -11.42
CA ALA A 40 7.41 1.50 -12.19
C ALA A 40 6.58 1.04 -13.40
N ARG A 41 6.90 -0.12 -13.99
CA ARG A 41 6.12 -0.68 -15.11
C ARG A 41 4.75 -1.21 -14.70
N VAL A 42 4.60 -1.65 -13.45
CA VAL A 42 3.33 -2.22 -12.94
C VAL A 42 2.52 -1.21 -12.15
N ALA A 43 3.13 -0.10 -11.72
CA ALA A 43 2.46 0.98 -11.01
C ALA A 43 1.33 1.59 -11.87
N ARG A 44 0.16 1.75 -11.26
CA ARG A 44 -1.01 2.39 -11.89
C ARG A 44 -1.27 3.74 -11.24
N ARG A 45 -1.86 4.68 -11.97
CA ARG A 45 -2.42 5.89 -11.35
C ARG A 45 -3.80 5.57 -10.81
N GLU A 46 -4.08 6.08 -9.61
CA GLU A 46 -5.42 6.05 -9.04
C GLU A 46 -6.29 7.05 -9.81
N GLU A 47 -7.29 6.55 -10.52
CA GLU A 47 -8.35 7.38 -11.08
C GLU A 47 -9.22 7.82 -9.89
N THR A 48 -9.18 9.11 -9.59
CA THR A 48 -9.61 9.69 -8.32
C THR A 48 -11.07 9.37 -7.99
N ALA A 49 -11.30 8.39 -7.12
CA ALA A 49 -12.48 8.40 -6.27
C ALA A 49 -12.13 9.31 -5.08
N ALA A 50 -12.82 10.44 -4.94
CA ALA A 50 -12.63 11.31 -3.79
C ALA A 50 -12.76 10.49 -2.51
N LEU A 51 -11.72 10.46 -1.69
CA LEU A 51 -11.77 9.85 -0.36
C LEU A 51 -12.83 10.59 0.44
N VAL A 52 -14.00 9.99 0.61
CA VAL A 52 -15.04 10.49 1.49
C VAL A 52 -14.51 10.33 2.90
N HIS A 53 -14.20 11.45 3.56
CA HIS A 53 -13.73 11.42 4.94
C HIS A 53 -14.93 11.22 5.86
N ASP A 54 -15.07 10.01 6.39
CA ASP A 54 -16.02 9.72 7.47
C ASP A 54 -15.40 10.14 8.82
N PRO A 55 -16.17 10.73 9.75
CA PRO A 55 -15.67 11.09 11.09
C PRO A 55 -15.25 9.88 11.95
N GLY A 56 -15.50 8.64 11.50
CA GLY A 56 -15.03 7.41 12.13
C GLY A 56 -15.85 7.01 13.36
N ALA A 57 -17.14 7.39 13.41
CA ALA A 57 -18.01 7.11 14.55
C ALA A 57 -19.03 6.00 14.24
N GLY A 58 -19.09 4.96 15.09
CA GLY A 58 -20.04 3.86 14.96
C GLY A 58 -19.57 2.57 15.63
N ALA A 59 -20.47 1.60 15.78
CA ALA A 59 -20.09 0.27 16.25
C ALA A 59 -19.30 -0.46 15.16
N VAL A 60 -18.13 -1.01 15.52
CA VAL A 60 -17.28 -1.79 14.62
C VAL A 60 -17.31 -3.24 15.08
N PRO A 61 -17.59 -4.22 14.21
CA PRO A 61 -17.55 -5.63 14.59
C PRO A 61 -16.15 -6.02 15.07
N LEU A 62 -16.09 -6.87 16.10
CA LEU A 62 -14.83 -7.37 16.61
C LEU A 62 -14.10 -8.15 15.51
N THR A 63 -12.84 -7.81 15.29
CA THR A 63 -11.93 -8.61 14.47
C THR A 63 -11.52 -9.88 15.23
N PRO A 64 -11.16 -10.98 14.56
CA PRO A 64 -10.76 -12.24 15.19
C PRO A 64 -9.67 -12.15 16.27
N VAL A 65 -8.78 -11.15 16.20
CA VAL A 65 -7.71 -10.94 17.20
C VAL A 65 -8.22 -10.34 18.52
N MET A 66 -9.46 -9.86 18.57
CA MET A 66 -10.07 -9.26 19.76
C MET A 66 -11.04 -10.20 20.50
N HIS A 67 -11.21 -11.44 20.00
CA HIS A 67 -11.88 -12.53 20.72
C HIS A 67 -10.87 -13.28 21.58
#